data_AF-A0A938GFM0-F1
#
_entry.id   AF-A0A938GFM0-F1
#
_cell.length_a   1.000
_cell.length_b   1.000
_cell.length_c   1.000
_cell.angle_alpha   90.00
_cell.angle_beta   90.00
_cell.angle_gamma   90.00
#
_symmetry.space_group_name_H-M   'P 1'
#
loop_
_entity.id
_entity.type
_entity.pdbx_description
1 polymer ?
#
loop_
_entity_poly.entity_id
_entity_poly.type
_entity_poly.pdbx_seq_one_letter_code
_entity_poly.pdbx_strand_id
1 'polypeptide(L)'
;MLSPVVEKDINEYYKARNGTPAGVQVVVIAINTDLTSQSRTDSFIQSVGFDLVLDDPEWRSYAQFGPGNSASRYVIINGLADSPSHKQWEVLFNQVYFQPRQPEVLRAITETVKPPVAAEPVRPALGRVRRAESGAVEFALSGEPGRRYHVEFSTDLRSWTRVATLTATAEGTTHRDDRAVRE
;
A
#
# COMPACT_ATOMS: atom_id res chain seq x y z
N MET A 1 -15.35 -24.36 9.78
CA MET A 1 -16.57 -23.55 10.01
C MET A 1 -16.18 -22.08 10.03
N LEU A 2 -16.87 -21.30 9.20
CA LEU A 2 -16.73 -19.85 9.13
C LEU A 2 -17.20 -19.21 10.45
N SER A 3 -16.54 -18.14 10.89
CA SER A 3 -16.79 -17.50 12.18
C SER A 3 -17.53 -16.17 12.01
N PRO A 4 -18.81 -16.07 12.42
CA PRO A 4 -19.55 -14.80 12.38
C PRO A 4 -18.89 -13.70 13.20
N VAL A 5 -18.15 -14.09 14.23
CA VAL A 5 -17.41 -13.15 15.08
C VAL A 5 -16.27 -12.50 14.31
N VAL A 6 -15.58 -13.23 13.42
CA VAL A 6 -14.54 -12.62 12.58
C VAL A 6 -15.14 -11.67 11.57
N GLU A 7 -16.29 -12.01 10.98
CA GLU A 7 -16.99 -11.10 10.06
C GLU A 7 -17.33 -9.79 10.75
N LYS A 8 -18.08 -9.86 11.84
CA LYS A 8 -18.54 -8.67 12.57
C LYS A 8 -17.41 -7.89 13.24
N ASP A 9 -16.57 -8.56 14.02
CA ASP A 9 -15.64 -7.87 14.92
C ASP A 9 -14.29 -7.55 14.28
N ILE A 10 -14.03 -8.05 13.05
CA ILE A 10 -12.82 -7.77 12.26
C ILE A 10 -13.16 -7.16 10.91
N ASN A 11 -13.93 -7.86 10.04
CA ASN A 11 -14.18 -7.37 8.68
C ASN A 11 -15.00 -6.07 8.70
N GLU A 12 -16.21 -6.10 9.28
CA GLU A 12 -17.06 -4.91 9.38
C GLU A 12 -16.37 -3.80 10.20
N TYR A 13 -15.64 -4.17 11.27
CA TYR A 13 -14.90 -3.24 12.11
C TYR A 13 -13.91 -2.38 11.30
N TYR A 14 -13.05 -3.01 10.47
CA TYR A 14 -12.05 -2.29 9.69
C TYR A 14 -12.62 -1.66 8.43
N LYS A 15 -13.66 -2.24 7.82
CA LYS A 15 -14.38 -1.60 6.72
C LYS A 15 -15.00 -0.27 7.11
N ALA A 16 -15.68 -0.22 8.24
CA ALA A 16 -16.30 1.01 8.76
C ALA A 16 -15.26 2.12 9.04
N ARG A 17 -13.97 1.77 9.18
CA ARG A 17 -12.86 2.68 9.46
C ARG A 17 -11.97 2.96 8.25
N ASN A 18 -12.25 2.32 7.11
CA ASN A 18 -11.37 2.33 5.95
C ASN A 18 -9.93 1.92 6.30
N GLY A 19 -9.80 0.82 7.05
CA GLY A 19 -8.52 0.23 7.44
C GLY A 19 -8.15 0.42 8.92
N THR A 20 -6.89 0.09 9.24
CA THR A 20 -6.31 0.28 10.57
C THR A 20 -6.05 1.76 10.86
N PRO A 21 -5.77 2.15 12.12
CA PRO A 21 -5.37 3.53 12.44
C PRO A 21 -4.11 4.01 11.68
N ALA A 22 -3.27 3.08 11.20
CA ALA A 22 -2.10 3.39 10.38
C ALA A 22 -2.44 3.51 8.88
N GLY A 23 -3.70 3.40 8.47
CA GLY A 23 -4.14 3.47 7.07
C GLY A 23 -3.90 2.18 6.28
N VAL A 24 -3.69 1.04 6.96
CA VAL A 24 -3.54 -0.25 6.28
C VAL A 24 -4.92 -0.84 5.99
N GLN A 25 -5.19 -1.19 4.73
CA GLN A 25 -6.42 -1.89 4.38
C GLN A 25 -6.39 -3.32 4.89
N VAL A 26 -7.51 -3.76 5.46
CA VAL A 26 -7.70 -5.11 5.98
C VAL A 26 -8.69 -5.83 5.08
N VAL A 27 -8.30 -7.01 4.59
CA VAL A 27 -9.15 -7.90 3.79
C VAL A 27 -9.33 -9.20 4.57
N VAL A 28 -10.58 -9.58 4.82
CA VAL A 28 -10.91 -10.86 5.42
C VAL A 28 -11.30 -11.83 4.31
N ILE A 29 -10.64 -12.99 4.28
CA ILE A 29 -10.95 -14.09 3.35
C ILE A 29 -11.47 -15.25 4.19
N ALA A 30 -12.74 -15.58 4.00
CA ALA A 30 -13.33 -16.77 4.58
C ALA A 30 -12.97 -17.99 3.72
N ILE A 31 -12.52 -19.09 4.35
CA ILE A 31 -12.21 -20.33 3.64
C ILE A 31 -13.22 -21.40 4.03
N ASN A 32 -13.93 -21.91 3.03
CA ASN A 32 -14.87 -23.01 3.18
C ASN A 32 -14.21 -24.34 2.78
N THR A 33 -14.03 -25.24 3.74
CA THR A 33 -13.44 -26.57 3.48
C THR A 33 -14.49 -27.67 3.31
N ASP A 34 -15.78 -27.35 3.46
CA ASP A 34 -16.87 -28.32 3.40
C ASP A 34 -17.86 -27.98 2.30
N LEU A 35 -17.80 -28.75 1.21
CA LEU A 35 -18.72 -28.68 0.08
C LEU A 35 -19.84 -29.72 0.14
N THR A 36 -19.86 -30.58 1.15
CA THR A 36 -20.85 -31.66 1.25
C THR A 36 -22.27 -31.15 1.53
N SER A 37 -22.39 -29.90 2.00
CA SER A 37 -23.66 -29.23 2.31
C SER A 37 -23.72 -27.81 1.73
N GLN A 38 -23.39 -27.66 0.44
CA GLN A 38 -23.26 -26.36 -0.25
C GLN A 38 -24.44 -25.40 -0.01
N SER A 39 -25.69 -25.87 -0.15
CA SER A 39 -26.87 -25.03 0.07
C SER A 39 -26.97 -24.46 1.50
N ARG A 40 -26.52 -25.22 2.50
CA ARG A 40 -26.47 -24.77 3.89
C ARG A 40 -25.34 -23.78 4.10
N THR A 41 -24.18 -24.04 3.51
CA THR A 41 -23.03 -23.12 3.56
C THR A 41 -23.33 -21.80 2.87
N ASP A 42 -23.96 -21.81 1.70
CA ASP A 42 -24.38 -20.61 0.98
C ASP A 42 -25.39 -19.79 1.80
N SER A 43 -26.39 -20.46 2.38
CA SER A 43 -27.36 -19.82 3.26
C SER A 43 -26.68 -19.16 4.47
N PHE A 44 -25.67 -19.83 5.04
CA PHE A 44 -24.91 -19.30 6.15
C PHE A 44 -24.07 -18.08 5.74
N ILE A 45 -23.33 -18.18 4.63
CA ILE A 45 -22.52 -17.09 4.06
C ILE A 45 -23.39 -15.85 3.84
N GLN A 46 -24.57 -16.02 3.22
CA GLN A 46 -25.52 -14.94 2.98
C GLN A 46 -26.08 -14.34 4.28
N SER A 47 -26.38 -15.18 5.28
CA SER A 47 -26.92 -14.71 6.56
C SER A 47 -25.92 -13.90 7.40
N VAL A 48 -24.63 -14.23 7.27
CA VAL A 48 -23.54 -13.59 8.04
C VAL A 48 -22.95 -12.40 7.28
N GLY A 49 -23.01 -12.38 5.96
CA GLY A 49 -22.59 -11.25 5.13
C GLY A 49 -21.13 -11.27 4.69
N PHE A 50 -20.48 -12.44 4.65
CA PHE A 50 -19.10 -12.53 4.15
C PHE A 50 -19.02 -12.07 2.69
N ASP A 51 -18.13 -11.11 2.39
CA ASP A 51 -17.98 -10.61 1.01
C ASP A 51 -17.08 -11.48 0.14
N LEU A 52 -16.10 -12.14 0.77
CA LEU A 52 -15.08 -12.92 0.08
C LEU A 52 -14.92 -14.27 0.76
N VAL A 53 -15.43 -15.29 0.08
CA VAL A 53 -15.33 -16.69 0.50
C VAL A 53 -14.66 -17.49 -0.62
N LEU A 54 -13.67 -18.31 -0.28
CA LEU A 54 -13.04 -19.24 -1.20
C LEU A 54 -13.29 -20.68 -0.73
N ASP A 55 -13.53 -21.57 -1.69
CA ASP A 55 -13.65 -23.00 -1.41
C ASP A 55 -12.28 -23.69 -1.43
N ASP A 56 -12.03 -24.51 -0.43
CA ASP A 56 -10.83 -25.34 -0.26
C ASP A 56 -11.20 -26.78 0.15
N PRO A 57 -11.98 -27.51 -0.68
CA PRO A 57 -12.42 -28.87 -0.36
C PRO A 57 -11.28 -29.88 -0.26
N GLU A 58 -10.14 -29.56 -0.88
CA GLU A 58 -8.92 -30.37 -0.86
C GLU A 58 -7.96 -29.97 0.26
N TRP A 59 -8.34 -29.02 1.12
CA TRP A 59 -7.54 -28.56 2.26
C TRP A 59 -6.16 -28.01 1.90
N ARG A 60 -5.94 -27.57 0.65
CA ARG A 60 -4.64 -27.07 0.14
C ARG A 60 -4.25 -25.76 0.79
N SER A 61 -5.19 -24.83 0.94
CA SER A 61 -4.95 -23.56 1.61
C SER A 61 -4.82 -23.76 3.11
N TYR A 62 -5.68 -24.59 3.70
CA TYR A 62 -5.64 -24.90 5.13
C TYR A 62 -4.28 -25.54 5.53
N ALA A 63 -3.80 -26.53 4.77
CA ALA A 63 -2.61 -27.31 5.12
C ALA A 63 -1.31 -26.48 5.11
N GLN A 64 -1.27 -25.36 4.39
CA GLN A 64 -0.11 -24.45 4.39
C GLN A 64 0.18 -23.87 5.78
N PHE A 65 -0.82 -23.78 6.64
CA PHE A 65 -0.70 -23.18 7.97
C PHE A 65 -0.55 -24.21 9.08
N GLY A 66 -0.26 -25.46 8.74
CA GLY A 66 0.14 -26.50 9.68
C GLY A 66 -0.81 -27.69 9.75
N PRO A 67 -0.43 -28.73 10.51
CA PRO A 67 -1.13 -30.00 10.51
C PRO A 67 -2.51 -29.92 11.18
N GLY A 68 -3.35 -30.92 10.92
CA GLY A 68 -4.60 -31.18 11.62
C GLY A 68 -5.87 -30.95 10.77
N ASN A 69 -7.01 -31.26 11.37
CA ASN A 69 -8.35 -31.17 10.78
C ASN A 69 -9.30 -30.38 11.72
N SER A 70 -8.80 -29.30 12.32
CA SER A 70 -9.59 -28.55 13.30
C SER A 70 -10.77 -27.85 12.62
N ALA A 71 -11.85 -27.67 13.37
CA ALA A 71 -13.06 -27.03 12.87
C ALA A 71 -12.84 -25.55 12.49
N SER A 72 -11.80 -24.89 13.00
CA SER A 72 -11.49 -23.48 12.71
C SER A 72 -10.00 -23.19 12.87
N ARG A 73 -9.43 -22.46 11.89
CA ARG A 73 -8.10 -21.87 11.94
C ARG A 73 -8.18 -20.40 11.53
N TYR A 74 -7.43 -19.55 12.23
CA TYR A 74 -7.36 -18.12 12.02
C TYR A 74 -5.92 -17.74 11.69
N VAL A 75 -5.73 -17.01 10.59
CA VAL A 75 -4.41 -16.62 10.10
C VAL A 75 -4.42 -15.13 9.78
N ILE A 76 -3.37 -14.43 10.21
CA ILE A 76 -3.11 -13.04 9.79
C ILE A 76 -1.82 -13.05 8.97
N ILE A 77 -1.87 -12.49 7.78
CA ILE A 77 -0.73 -12.40 6.85
C ILE A 77 -0.53 -10.93 6.49
N ASN A 78 0.71 -10.45 6.56
CA ASN A 78 1.03 -9.12 6.04
C ASN A 78 1.08 -9.15 4.49
N GLY A 79 0.15 -8.46 3.83
CA GLY A 79 0.13 -8.35 2.36
C GLY A 79 0.97 -7.20 1.79
N LEU A 80 1.48 -6.30 2.63
CA LEU A 80 2.17 -5.08 2.17
C LEU A 80 3.61 -5.36 1.77
N ALA A 81 3.97 -4.99 0.54
CA ALA A 81 5.36 -4.81 0.14
C ALA A 81 5.99 -3.66 0.94
N ASP A 82 7.28 -3.73 1.22
CA ASP A 82 8.07 -2.65 1.86
C ASP A 82 7.50 -2.11 3.18
N SER A 83 6.72 -2.92 3.90
CA SER A 83 6.30 -2.56 5.26
C SER A 83 7.53 -2.49 6.18
N PRO A 84 7.69 -1.41 6.95
CA PRO A 84 8.82 -1.27 7.87
C PRO A 84 8.68 -2.14 9.13
N SER A 85 7.49 -2.71 9.39
CA SER A 85 7.26 -3.52 10.61
C SER A 85 7.26 -5.02 10.37
N HIS A 86 6.89 -5.49 9.16
CA HIS A 86 6.74 -6.91 8.83
C HIS A 86 7.16 -7.20 7.40
N LYS A 87 7.63 -8.42 7.14
CA LYS A 87 7.94 -8.83 5.76
C LYS A 87 6.65 -9.04 4.98
N GLN A 88 6.69 -8.80 3.67
CA GLN A 88 5.57 -9.20 2.81
C GLN A 88 5.39 -10.72 2.90
N TRP A 89 4.14 -11.16 3.02
CA TRP A 89 3.70 -12.55 3.19
C TRP A 89 4.11 -13.20 4.51
N GLU A 90 4.56 -12.41 5.48
CA GLU A 90 4.80 -12.90 6.83
C GLU A 90 3.50 -13.32 7.53
N VAL A 91 3.48 -14.51 8.12
CA VAL A 91 2.39 -14.99 8.96
C VAL A 91 2.58 -14.43 10.37
N LEU A 92 1.72 -13.50 10.76
CA LEU A 92 1.77 -12.80 12.05
C LEU A 92 0.99 -13.51 13.14
N PHE A 93 -0.02 -14.26 12.74
CA PHE A 93 -0.87 -15.03 13.63
C PHE A 93 -1.30 -16.32 12.95
N ASN A 94 -1.29 -17.42 13.69
CA ASN A 94 -1.78 -18.70 13.22
C ASN A 94 -2.27 -19.52 14.42
N GLN A 95 -3.58 -19.64 14.57
CA GLN A 95 -4.17 -20.32 15.71
C GLN A 95 -5.35 -21.19 15.27
N VAL A 96 -5.40 -22.39 15.83
CA VAL A 96 -6.58 -23.26 15.77
C VAL A 96 -7.47 -23.01 16.97
N TYR A 97 -8.77 -23.22 16.78
CA TYR A 97 -9.82 -22.98 17.77
C TYR A 97 -9.96 -21.51 18.17
N PHE A 98 -11.20 -21.13 18.45
CA PHE A 98 -11.52 -19.78 18.89
C PHE A 98 -11.28 -19.68 20.40
N GLN A 99 -10.56 -18.64 20.84
CA GLN A 99 -10.30 -18.39 22.26
C GLN A 99 -11.18 -17.25 22.79
N PRO A 100 -11.47 -17.19 24.10
CA PRO A 100 -12.01 -15.98 24.71
C PRO A 100 -11.10 -14.79 24.39
N ARG A 101 -11.70 -13.66 23.99
CA ARG A 101 -10.99 -12.44 23.55
C ARG A 101 -10.24 -12.52 22.21
N GLN A 102 -10.59 -13.49 21.36
CA GLN A 102 -10.01 -13.61 20.03
C GLN A 102 -10.06 -12.30 19.22
N PRO A 103 -11.17 -11.54 19.18
CA PRO A 103 -11.24 -10.34 18.35
C PRO A 103 -10.24 -9.27 18.77
N GLU A 104 -10.01 -9.09 20.07
CA GLU A 104 -9.03 -8.15 20.59
C GLU A 104 -7.61 -8.54 20.17
N VAL A 105 -7.28 -9.83 20.24
CA VAL A 105 -5.97 -10.34 19.82
C VAL A 105 -5.76 -10.16 18.31
N LEU A 106 -6.77 -10.52 17.50
CA LEU A 106 -6.71 -10.36 16.05
C LEU A 106 -6.53 -8.89 15.66
N ARG A 107 -7.25 -7.96 16.29
CA ARG A 107 -7.07 -6.52 16.05
C ARG A 107 -5.69 -6.03 16.47
N ALA A 108 -5.24 -6.41 17.67
CA ALA A 108 -3.94 -6.00 18.19
C ALA A 108 -2.80 -6.43 17.26
N ILE A 109 -2.84 -7.64 16.71
CA ILE A 109 -1.84 -8.13 15.76
C ILE A 109 -2.01 -7.45 14.39
N THR A 110 -3.24 -7.27 13.91
CA THR A 110 -3.48 -6.56 12.63
C THR A 110 -2.89 -5.14 12.65
N GLU A 111 -2.93 -4.46 13.80
CA GLU A 111 -2.47 -3.08 13.98
C GLU A 111 -0.94 -2.94 14.15
N THR A 112 -0.19 -4.05 14.26
CA THR A 112 1.29 -4.02 14.20
C THR A 112 1.80 -3.76 12.78
N VAL A 113 0.99 -4.04 11.75
CA VAL A 113 1.33 -3.75 10.35
C VAL A 113 1.33 -2.24 10.12
N LYS A 114 2.46 -1.73 9.63
CA LYS A 114 2.63 -0.33 9.24
C LYS A 114 2.73 -0.26 7.72
N PRO A 115 2.09 0.73 7.08
CA PRO A 115 2.25 0.91 5.65
C PRO A 115 3.70 1.28 5.34
N PRO A 116 4.15 1.07 4.09
CA PRO A 116 5.37 1.70 3.61
C PRO A 116 5.35 3.18 3.96
N VAL A 117 6.46 3.66 4.52
CA VAL A 117 6.65 5.10 4.62
C VAL A 117 6.68 5.60 3.19
N ALA A 118 5.75 6.48 2.82
CA ALA A 118 5.79 7.12 1.52
C ALA A 118 7.20 7.68 1.32
N ALA A 119 7.87 7.26 0.24
CA ALA A 119 9.19 7.80 -0.07
C ALA A 119 9.09 9.33 -0.03
N GLU A 120 10.03 9.99 0.65
CA GLU A 120 10.00 11.45 0.70
C GLU A 120 9.93 11.98 -0.75
N PRO A 121 9.08 12.98 -1.02
CA PRO A 121 9.00 13.55 -2.36
C PRO A 121 10.40 14.04 -2.74
N VAL A 122 10.90 13.56 -3.88
CA VAL A 122 12.20 14.00 -4.40
C VAL A 122 12.11 15.50 -4.64
N ARG A 123 12.82 16.27 -3.80
CA ARG A 123 12.84 17.73 -3.90
C ARG A 123 13.44 18.10 -5.25
N PRO A 124 12.78 18.96 -6.05
CA PRO A 124 13.39 19.42 -7.28
C PRO A 124 14.65 20.22 -6.96
N ALA A 125 15.73 19.96 -7.70
CA ALA A 125 16.96 20.70 -7.57
C ALA A 125 17.51 21.03 -8.95
N LEU A 126 18.13 22.21 -9.04
CA LEU A 126 18.99 22.53 -10.16
C LEU A 126 20.38 22.02 -9.84
N GLY A 127 20.92 21.19 -10.74
CA GLY A 127 22.33 20.84 -10.77
C GLY A 127 23.19 22.04 -11.12
N ARG A 128 24.47 21.78 -11.44
CA ARG A 128 25.42 22.85 -11.77
C ARG A 128 24.90 23.71 -12.92
N VAL A 129 24.64 24.99 -12.64
CA VAL A 129 24.34 26.01 -13.65
C VAL A 129 25.66 26.48 -14.26
N ARG A 130 25.74 26.51 -15.59
CA ARG A 130 26.92 26.99 -16.33
C ARG A 130 26.52 27.89 -17.48
N ARG A 131 27.36 28.88 -17.77
CA ARG A 131 27.23 29.71 -18.97
C ARG A 131 28.07 29.12 -20.09
N ALA A 132 27.48 28.91 -21.27
CA ALA A 132 28.18 28.48 -22.47
C ALA A 132 28.93 29.67 -23.10
N GLU A 133 29.93 29.39 -23.95
CA GLU A 133 30.68 30.42 -24.69
C GLU A 133 29.78 31.31 -25.55
N SER A 134 28.66 30.77 -26.03
CA SER A 134 27.66 31.54 -26.78
C SER A 134 26.84 32.51 -25.91
N GLY A 135 27.02 32.50 -24.58
CA GLY A 135 26.24 33.29 -23.62
C GLY A 135 25.02 32.58 -23.02
N ALA A 136 24.63 31.42 -23.56
CA ALA A 136 23.46 30.65 -23.11
C ALA A 136 23.69 30.07 -21.70
N VAL A 137 22.62 29.84 -20.96
CA VAL A 137 22.68 29.22 -19.62
C VAL A 137 22.22 27.77 -19.69
N GLU A 138 23.01 26.86 -19.13
CA GLU A 138 22.73 25.43 -19.10
C GLU A 138 22.69 24.91 -17.66
N PHE A 139 21.72 24.04 -17.39
CA PHE A 139 21.57 23.38 -16.10
C PHE A 139 20.90 22.01 -16.25
N ALA A 140 21.06 21.16 -15.24
CA ALA A 140 20.30 19.92 -15.11
C ALA A 140 19.20 20.09 -14.05
N LEU A 141 18.02 19.55 -14.29
CA LEU A 141 16.93 19.45 -13.32
C LEU A 141 16.86 18.01 -12.81
N SER A 142 16.94 17.82 -11.50
CA SER A 142 16.50 16.59 -10.83
C SER A 142 15.17 16.81 -10.13
N GLY A 143 14.38 15.74 -9.97
CA GLY A 143 13.06 15.78 -9.37
C GLY A 143 12.38 14.41 -9.47
N GLU A 144 11.12 14.34 -9.06
CA GLU A 144 10.30 13.14 -9.20
C GLU A 144 10.09 12.83 -10.69
N PRO A 145 10.49 11.64 -11.19
CA PRO A 145 10.35 11.29 -12.60
C PRO A 145 8.90 11.41 -13.07
N GLY A 146 8.69 12.03 -14.24
CA GLY A 146 7.37 12.29 -14.80
C GLY A 146 6.66 13.53 -14.25
N ARG A 147 7.15 14.14 -13.16
CA ARG A 147 6.62 15.44 -12.71
C ARG A 147 7.10 16.59 -13.58
N ARG A 148 6.19 17.55 -13.77
CA ARG A 148 6.46 18.83 -14.42
C ARG A 148 6.84 19.89 -13.39
N TYR A 149 7.90 20.62 -13.69
CA TYR A 149 8.43 21.71 -12.87
C TYR A 149 8.50 22.99 -13.70
N HIS A 150 8.14 24.11 -13.09
CA HIS A 150 8.38 25.43 -13.65
C HIS A 150 9.76 25.92 -13.20
N VAL A 151 10.60 26.26 -14.17
CA VAL A 151 11.86 26.96 -13.90
C VAL A 151 11.57 28.45 -14.08
N GLU A 152 11.89 29.22 -13.05
CA GLU A 152 11.64 30.66 -13.01
C GLU A 152 12.93 31.40 -12.65
N PHE A 153 13.05 32.62 -13.14
CA PHE A 153 14.19 33.49 -12.89
C PHE A 153 13.70 34.84 -12.38
N SER A 154 14.52 35.49 -11.56
CA SER A 154 14.27 36.83 -11.04
C SER A 154 15.58 37.58 -10.87
N THR A 155 15.56 38.89 -11.09
CA THR A 155 16.68 39.82 -10.83
C THR A 155 16.52 40.57 -9.52
N ASP A 156 15.30 40.65 -8.97
CA ASP A 156 14.94 41.42 -7.78
C ASP A 156 14.46 40.53 -6.61
N LEU A 157 14.36 39.22 -6.85
CA LEU A 157 13.79 38.19 -5.96
C LEU A 157 12.31 38.41 -5.60
N ARG A 158 11.63 39.34 -6.28
CA ARG A 158 10.22 39.72 -6.04
C ARG A 158 9.37 39.39 -7.25
N SER A 159 9.88 39.67 -8.43
CA SER A 159 9.24 39.48 -9.72
C SER A 159 9.88 38.27 -10.41
N TRP A 160 9.09 37.21 -10.60
CA TRP A 160 9.56 35.95 -11.17
C TRP A 160 9.01 35.76 -12.58
N THR A 161 9.90 35.48 -13.52
CA THR A 161 9.55 35.20 -14.92
C THR A 161 9.82 33.74 -15.24
N ARG A 162 8.83 33.08 -15.86
CA ARG A 162 8.98 31.68 -16.25
C ARG A 162 9.96 31.52 -17.41
N VAL A 163 10.98 30.71 -17.17
CA VAL A 163 12.00 30.32 -18.14
C VAL A 163 11.50 29.15 -18.97
N ALA A 164 11.11 28.06 -18.32
CA ALA A 164 10.73 26.83 -18.98
C ALA A 164 9.76 26.01 -18.12
N THR A 165 9.11 25.02 -18.73
CA THR A 165 8.46 23.92 -18.01
C THR A 165 9.14 22.64 -18.43
N LEU A 166 9.74 21.94 -17.46
CA LEU A 166 10.53 20.75 -17.69
C LEU A 166 9.88 19.55 -17.00
N THR A 167 9.90 18.41 -17.65
CA THR A 167 9.53 17.13 -17.02
C THR A 167 10.79 16.46 -16.53
N ALA A 168 10.87 16.12 -15.24
CA ALA A 168 12.03 15.39 -14.72
C ALA A 168 12.02 13.94 -15.23
N THR A 169 13.20 13.42 -15.54
CA THR A 169 13.41 11.99 -15.86
C THR A 169 14.16 11.31 -14.71
N ALA A 170 14.29 9.98 -14.74
CA ALA A 170 15.08 9.24 -13.77
C ALA A 170 16.57 9.63 -13.76
N GLU A 171 17.10 10.10 -14.89
CA GLU A 171 18.50 10.53 -15.05
C GLU A 171 18.69 12.05 -14.86
N GLY A 172 17.58 12.78 -14.72
CA GLY A 172 17.54 14.25 -14.77
C GLY A 172 17.37 14.80 -16.18
N THR A 173 16.96 16.06 -16.24
CA THR A 173 16.64 16.74 -17.51
C THR A 173 17.58 17.92 -17.70
N THR A 174 18.42 17.86 -18.74
CA THR A 174 19.28 19.00 -19.12
C THR A 174 18.47 20.02 -19.91
N HIS A 175 18.57 21.30 -19.53
CA HIS A 175 17.98 22.41 -20.24
C HIS A 175 19.04 23.45 -20.58
N ARG A 176 18.88 24.06 -21.75
CA ARG A 176 19.68 25.17 -22.26
C ARG A 176 18.75 26.31 -22.60
N ASP A 177 18.98 27.48 -21.99
CA ASP A 177 18.28 28.72 -22.31
C ASP A 177 19.17 29.65 -23.13
N ASP A 178 18.86 29.73 -24.43
CA ASP A 178 19.57 30.60 -25.37
C ASP A 178 19.04 32.06 -25.35
N ARG A 179 17.97 32.37 -24.59
CA ARG A 179 17.49 33.76 -24.47
C ARG A 179 18.45 34.65 -23.67
N ALA A 180 19.27 34.07 -22.80
CA ALA A 180 20.33 34.75 -22.06
C ALA A 180 21.47 35.31 -22.95
N VAL A 181 21.41 35.07 -24.26
CA VAL A 181 22.36 35.58 -25.26
C VAL A 181 21.96 36.96 -25.81
N ARG A 182 20.71 37.40 -25.60
CA ARG A 182 20.12 38.57 -26.29
C ARG A 182 19.97 39.84 -25.42
N GLU A 183 20.56 39.86 -24.23
CA GLU A 183 20.70 41.06 -23.38
C GLU A 183 22.17 41.45 -23.24
#